data_AF-A0A376K3Q5-F1
#
_entry.id   AF-A0A376K3Q5-F1
#
_cell.length_a   1.000
_cell.length_b   1.000
_cell.length_c   1.000
_cell.angle_alpha   90.00
_cell.angle_beta   90.00
_cell.angle_gamma   90.00
#
_symmetry.space_group_name_H-M   'P 1'
#
loop_
_entity.id
_entity.type
_entity.pdbx_description
1 polymer ?
#
loop_
_entity_poly.entity_id
_entity_poly.type
_entity_poly.pdbx_seq_one_letter_code
_entity_poly.pdbx_strand_id
1 'polypeptide(L)'
;MLALALQLVGFCGFIWLPLQLPVLWAMVCGLGLGGAFPFCLLLALDHSAQPAIAGKLVAFMQGIGFIIAGLAPWFSGVLRSISGNYLMDWAFHALCVVGLMIITLRFAPARFPQLWVKEA
;
A
#
# COMPACT_ATOMS: atom_id res chain seq x y z
N MET A 1 4.01 -8.66 1.66
CA MET A 1 5.35 -8.39 1.09
C MET A 1 5.36 -8.41 -0.42
N LEU A 2 4.95 -9.50 -1.09
CA LEU A 2 4.93 -9.56 -2.56
C LEU A 2 4.18 -8.39 -3.22
N ALA A 3 2.98 -8.07 -2.74
CA ALA A 3 2.19 -6.95 -3.25
C ALA A 3 2.94 -5.61 -3.19
N LEU A 4 3.57 -5.30 -2.05
CA LEU A 4 4.38 -4.09 -1.88
C LEU A 4 5.64 -4.12 -2.75
N ALA A 5 6.29 -5.27 -2.92
CA ALA A 5 7.44 -5.42 -3.78
C ALA A 5 7.10 -5.15 -5.25
N LEU A 6 5.96 -5.67 -5.74
CA LEU A 6 5.46 -5.37 -7.08
C LEU A 6 5.21 -3.87 -7.23
N GLN A 7 4.57 -3.24 -6.25
CA GLN A 7 4.32 -1.80 -6.30
C GLN A 7 5.61 -0.97 -6.31
N LEU A 8 6.62 -1.37 -5.54
CA LEU A 8 7.94 -0.74 -5.55
C LEU A 8 8.63 -0.89 -6.91
N VAL A 9 8.59 -2.09 -7.50
CA VAL A 9 9.15 -2.36 -8.84
C VAL A 9 8.48 -1.48 -9.90
N GLY A 10 7.15 -1.33 -9.85
CA GLY A 10 6.44 -0.45 -10.78
C GLY A 10 6.85 1.01 -10.65
N PHE A 11 6.98 1.55 -9.44
CA PHE A 11 7.48 2.92 -9.23
C PHE A 11 8.94 3.09 -9.65
N CYS A 12 9.80 2.11 -9.36
CA CYS A 12 11.18 2.08 -9.87
C CYS A 12 11.22 2.09 -11.40
N GLY A 13 10.32 1.37 -12.06
CA GLY A 13 10.13 1.39 -13.51
C GLY A 13 9.76 2.78 -14.03
N PHE A 14 8.83 3.47 -13.37
CA PHE A 14 8.48 4.86 -13.72
C PHE A 14 9.61 5.86 -13.47
N ILE A 15 10.52 5.60 -12.53
CA ILE A 15 11.67 6.49 -12.23
C ILE A 15 12.79 6.30 -13.26
N TRP A 16 13.18 5.05 -13.54
CA TRP A 16 14.35 4.75 -14.38
C TRP A 16 14.03 4.54 -15.85
N LEU A 17 12.85 4.01 -16.15
CA LEU A 17 12.43 3.63 -17.51
C LEU A 17 11.02 4.14 -17.87
N PRO A 18 10.73 5.45 -17.70
CA PRO A 18 9.37 5.99 -17.89
C PRO A 18 8.83 5.87 -19.32
N LEU A 19 9.70 5.82 -20.34
CA LEU A 19 9.28 5.88 -21.74
C LEU A 19 9.33 4.52 -22.45
N GLN A 20 10.01 3.53 -21.87
CA GLN A 20 10.26 2.25 -22.56
C GLN A 20 9.07 1.30 -22.45
N LEU A 21 8.48 1.17 -21.25
CA LEU A 21 7.39 0.22 -20.98
C LEU A 21 6.36 0.78 -19.96
N PRO A 22 5.79 1.98 -20.18
CA PRO A 22 4.91 2.63 -19.20
C PRO A 22 3.68 1.79 -18.83
N VAL A 23 3.11 1.05 -19.79
CA VAL A 23 1.96 0.16 -19.54
C VAL A 23 2.35 -1.00 -18.63
N LEU A 24 3.53 -1.59 -18.82
CA LEU A 24 4.01 -2.67 -17.95
C LEU A 24 4.17 -2.18 -16.51
N TRP A 25 4.79 -1.01 -16.32
CA TRP A 25 4.97 -0.43 -14.99
C TRP A 25 3.63 -0.10 -14.32
N ALA A 26 2.67 0.43 -15.08
CA ALA A 26 1.31 0.66 -14.60
C ALA A 26 0.61 -0.64 -14.17
N MET A 27 0.73 -1.71 -14.96
CA MET A 27 0.17 -3.02 -14.63
C MET A 27 0.81 -3.61 -13.37
N VAL A 28 2.14 -3.54 -13.26
CA VAL A 28 2.88 -4.04 -12.10
C VAL A 28 2.52 -3.26 -10.82
N CYS A 29 2.45 -1.92 -10.90
CA CYS A 29 1.94 -1.07 -9.82
C CYS A 29 0.50 -1.43 -9.45
N GLY A 30 -0.38 -1.60 -10.45
CA GLY A 30 -1.79 -1.93 -10.26
C GLY A 30 -1.99 -3.28 -9.59
N LEU A 31 -1.22 -4.30 -9.96
CA LEU A 31 -1.22 -5.61 -9.30
C LEU A 31 -0.75 -5.51 -7.84
N GLY A 32 0.30 -4.73 -7.59
CA GLY A 32 0.79 -4.48 -6.23
C GLY A 32 -0.26 -3.78 -5.35
N LEU A 33 -0.84 -2.69 -5.85
CA LEU A 33 -1.89 -1.92 -5.14
C LEU A 33 -3.15 -2.76 -4.92
N GLY A 34 -3.61 -3.46 -5.96
CA GLY A 34 -4.79 -4.31 -5.94
C GLY A 34 -4.65 -5.52 -5.00
N GLY A 35 -3.42 -6.00 -4.78
CA GLY A 35 -3.13 -6.99 -3.76
C GLY A 35 -3.03 -6.41 -2.36
N ALA A 36 -2.34 -5.28 -2.18
CA ALA A 36 -2.10 -4.69 -0.86
C ALA A 36 -3.41 -4.27 -0.16
N PHE A 37 -4.36 -3.72 -0.91
CA PHE A 37 -5.64 -3.25 -0.38
C PHE A 37 -6.46 -4.33 0.35
N PRO A 38 -6.85 -5.46 -0.28
CA PRO A 38 -7.59 -6.52 0.40
C PRO A 38 -6.80 -7.19 1.52
N PHE A 39 -5.47 -7.28 1.43
CA PHE A 39 -4.67 -7.82 2.54
C PHE A 39 -4.71 -6.92 3.79
N CYS A 40 -4.70 -5.60 3.62
CA CYS A 40 -4.88 -4.68 4.74
C CYS A 40 -6.28 -4.79 5.37
N LEU A 41 -7.32 -4.98 4.55
CA LEU A 41 -8.68 -5.24 5.02
C LEU A 41 -8.76 -6.54 5.81
N LEU A 42 -8.19 -7.62 5.27
CA LEU A 42 -8.18 -8.93 5.91
C LEU A 42 -7.43 -8.90 7.24
N LEU A 43 -6.27 -8.24 7.29
CA LEU A 43 -5.51 -8.05 8.53
C LEU A 43 -6.31 -7.31 9.62
N ALA A 44 -7.11 -6.31 9.24
CA ALA A 44 -7.97 -5.59 10.18
C ALA A 44 -9.15 -6.45 10.67
N LEU A 45 -9.70 -7.29 9.79
CA LEU A 45 -10.76 -8.23 10.15
C LEU A 45 -10.27 -9.31 11.12
N ASP A 46 -9.06 -9.81 10.92
CA ASP A 46 -8.43 -10.83 11.79
C ASP A 46 -8.10 -10.31 13.20
N HIS A 47 -8.18 -8.99 13.43
CA HIS A 47 -7.81 -8.38 14.70
C HIS A 47 -8.86 -8.58 15.81
N SER A 48 -10.12 -8.90 15.49
CA SER A 48 -11.18 -9.05 16.49
C SER A 48 -12.14 -10.18 16.17
N ALA A 49 -12.37 -11.09 17.14
CA ALA A 49 -13.30 -12.21 17.00
C ALA A 49 -14.78 -11.78 16.87
N GLN A 50 -15.11 -10.51 17.16
CA GLN A 50 -16.47 -9.98 17.03
C GLN A 50 -16.66 -9.26 15.69
N PRO A 51 -17.50 -9.80 14.77
CA PRO A 51 -17.66 -9.25 13.43
C PRO A 51 -18.12 -7.78 13.40
N ALA A 52 -18.94 -7.38 14.37
CA ALA A 52 -19.43 -6.01 14.49
C ALA A 52 -18.32 -4.99 14.82
N ILE A 53 -17.30 -5.39 15.59
CA ILE A 53 -16.17 -4.53 15.95
C ILE A 53 -15.18 -4.47 14.78
N ALA A 54 -14.86 -5.62 14.19
CA ALA A 54 -14.00 -5.72 13.01
C ALA A 54 -14.53 -4.88 11.83
N GLY A 55 -15.85 -4.93 11.57
CA GLY A 55 -16.48 -4.11 10.53
C GLY A 55 -16.38 -2.61 10.78
N LYS A 56 -16.57 -2.16 12.03
CA LYS A 56 -16.40 -0.74 12.41
C LYS A 56 -14.96 -0.27 12.25
N LEU A 57 -13.98 -1.11 12.62
CA LEU A 57 -12.56 -0.81 12.46
C LEU A 57 -12.20 -0.66 10.98
N VAL A 58 -12.63 -1.60 10.13
CA VAL A 58 -12.44 -1.52 8.68
C VAL A 58 -13.05 -0.25 8.10
N ALA A 59 -14.31 0.07 8.47
CA ALA A 59 -14.97 1.28 7.98
C ALA A 59 -14.22 2.56 8.39
N PHE A 60 -13.71 2.62 9.63
CA PHE A 60 -12.90 3.72 10.13
C PHE A 60 -11.58 3.88 9.36
N MET A 61 -10.86 2.77 9.16
CA MET A 61 -9.61 2.75 8.38
C MET A 61 -9.84 3.22 6.94
N GLN A 62 -10.93 2.77 6.31
CA GLN A 62 -11.27 3.18 4.95
C GLN A 62 -11.70 4.64 4.87
N GLY A 63 -12.49 5.14 5.83
CA GLY A 63 -12.89 6.54 5.87
C GLY A 63 -11.69 7.47 5.90
N ILE A 64 -10.75 7.24 6.81
CA ILE A 64 -9.51 8.04 6.89
C ILE A 64 -8.63 7.81 5.66
N GLY A 65 -8.47 6.55 5.25
CA GLY A 65 -7.66 6.17 4.09
C GLY A 65 -8.09 6.86 2.81
N PHE A 66 -9.41 6.93 2.54
CA PHE A 66 -9.94 7.61 1.37
C PHE A 66 -9.85 9.13 1.46
N ILE A 67 -9.94 9.74 2.65
CA ILE A 67 -9.67 11.17 2.82
C ILE A 67 -8.21 11.48 2.43
N ILE A 68 -7.26 10.68 2.91
CA ILE A 68 -5.84 10.83 2.55
C ILE A 68 -5.64 10.59 1.05
N ALA A 69 -6.25 9.53 0.49
CA ALA A 69 -6.16 9.22 -0.93
C ALA A 69 -6.75 10.33 -1.82
N GLY A 70 -7.82 10.99 -1.38
CA GLY A 70 -8.42 12.12 -2.08
C GLY A 70 -7.50 13.35 -2.16
N LEU A 71 -6.54 13.47 -1.23
CA LEU A 71 -5.52 14.52 -1.26
C LEU A 71 -4.35 14.18 -2.19
N ALA A 72 -4.16 12.92 -2.55
CA ALA A 72 -3.00 12.47 -3.33
C ALA A 72 -2.92 13.14 -4.73
N PRO A 73 -4.00 13.30 -5.51
CA PRO A 73 -3.94 13.99 -6.80
C PRO A 73 -3.51 15.45 -6.69
N TRP A 74 -4.00 16.16 -5.66
CA TRP A 74 -3.60 17.55 -5.40
C TRP A 74 -2.10 17.62 -5.06
N PHE A 75 -1.63 16.74 -4.18
CA PHE A 75 -0.22 16.68 -3.79
C PHE A 75 0.70 16.33 -4.96
N SER A 76 0.35 15.31 -5.76
CA SER A 76 1.05 14.95 -7.00
C SER A 76 1.09 16.14 -7.98
N GLY A 77 0.00 16.90 -8.10
CA GLY A 77 -0.06 18.14 -8.87
C GLY A 77 0.91 19.21 -8.40
N VAL A 78 1.04 19.42 -7.08
CA VAL A 78 2.04 20.34 -6.49
C VAL A 78 3.46 19.88 -6.81
N LEU A 79 3.78 18.59 -6.60
CA LEU A 79 5.08 18.02 -6.90
C LEU A 79 5.44 18.16 -8.39
N ARG A 80 4.49 17.97 -9.29
CA ARG A 80 4.67 18.20 -10.72
C ARG A 80 4.90 19.67 -11.05
N SER A 81 4.17 20.57 -10.39
CA SER A 81 4.26 22.00 -10.67
C SER A 81 5.62 22.58 -10.29
N ILE A 82 6.24 22.08 -9.21
CA ILE A 82 7.58 22.52 -8.78
C ILE A 82 8.72 21.84 -9.55
N SER A 83 8.56 20.58 -9.96
CA SER A 83 9.64 19.80 -10.58
C SER A 83 9.61 19.78 -12.11
N GLY A 84 8.48 20.16 -12.72
CA GLY A 84 8.25 20.11 -14.16
C GLY A 84 8.00 18.70 -14.71
N ASN A 85 8.09 17.65 -13.90
CA ASN A 85 7.87 16.25 -14.29
C ASN A 85 7.24 15.43 -13.13
N TYR A 86 7.12 14.11 -13.28
CA TYR A 86 6.54 13.25 -12.24
C TYR A 86 7.59 12.50 -11.41
N LEU A 87 8.89 12.76 -11.59
CA LEU A 87 9.95 12.00 -10.91
C LEU A 87 9.85 12.13 -9.39
N MET A 88 9.62 13.36 -8.89
CA MET A 88 9.44 13.59 -7.45
C MET A 88 8.21 12.86 -6.90
N ASP A 89 7.14 12.79 -7.69
CA ASP A 89 5.90 12.10 -7.31
C ASP A 89 6.11 10.58 -7.23
N TRP A 90 6.78 9.99 -8.23
CA TRP A 90 7.14 8.58 -8.22
C TRP A 90 8.11 8.21 -7.10
N ALA A 91 9.10 9.06 -6.83
CA ALA A 91 10.04 8.86 -5.73
C ALA A 91 9.33 8.92 -4.36
N PHE A 92 8.39 9.86 -4.18
CA PHE A 92 7.59 9.95 -2.96
C PHE A 92 6.77 8.68 -2.74
N HIS A 93 6.06 8.20 -3.77
CA HIS A 93 5.26 6.98 -3.64
C HIS A 93 6.13 5.74 -3.40
N ALA A 94 7.30 5.63 -4.05
CA ALA A 94 8.28 4.58 -3.77
C ALA A 94 8.73 4.61 -2.30
N LEU A 95 9.00 5.79 -1.74
CA LEU A 95 9.35 5.96 -0.34
C LEU A 95 8.21 5.55 0.60
N CYS A 96 6.96 5.91 0.28
CA CYS A 96 5.80 5.44 1.02
C CYS A 96 5.69 3.91 1.01
N VAL A 97 5.90 3.26 -0.13
CA VAL A 97 5.89 1.79 -0.25
C VAL A 97 7.00 1.17 0.63
N VAL A 98 8.21 1.73 0.62
CA VAL A 98 9.30 1.29 1.50
C VAL A 98 8.91 1.43 2.98
N GLY A 99 8.30 2.56 3.36
CA GLY A 99 7.78 2.77 4.71
C GLY A 99 6.72 1.71 5.10
N LEU A 100 5.80 1.41 4.19
CA LEU A 100 4.80 0.35 4.39
C LEU A 100 5.45 -1.03 4.50
N MET A 101 6.49 -1.33 3.73
CA MET A 101 7.24 -2.59 3.87
C MET A 101 7.87 -2.70 5.26
N ILE A 102 8.50 -1.63 5.77
CA ILE A 102 9.08 -1.61 7.12
C ILE A 102 8.00 -1.83 8.18
N ILE A 103 6.85 -1.16 8.06
CA ILE A 103 5.72 -1.33 8.99
C ILE A 103 5.18 -2.77 8.92
N THR A 104 5.07 -3.34 7.71
CA THR A 104 4.56 -4.71 7.50
C THR A 104 5.44 -5.75 8.20
N LEU A 105 6.75 -5.50 8.37
CA LEU A 105 7.61 -6.39 9.15
C LEU A 105 7.20 -6.49 10.62
N ARG A 106 6.53 -5.47 11.18
CA ARG A 106 5.98 -5.51 12.55
C ARG A 106 4.74 -6.39 12.67
N PHE A 107 4.01 -6.56 11.58
CA PHE A 107 2.84 -7.44 11.47
C PHE A 107 3.21 -8.86 11.02
N ALA A 108 4.48 -9.13 10.74
CA ALA A 108 4.93 -10.43 10.24
C ALA A 108 4.70 -11.55 11.27
N PRO A 109 4.14 -12.70 10.84
CA PRO A 109 3.63 -13.73 11.74
C PRO A 109 4.69 -14.54 12.49
N ALA A 110 5.99 -14.29 12.28
CA ALA A 110 7.08 -14.90 13.05
C ALA A 110 6.99 -14.62 14.57
N ARG A 111 6.11 -13.70 14.98
CA ARG A 111 5.80 -13.36 16.36
C ARG A 111 4.40 -13.74 16.84
N PHE A 112 3.56 -14.39 16.03
CA PHE A 112 2.39 -15.08 16.58
C PHE A 112 2.89 -16.39 17.18
N PRO A 113 3.05 -16.48 18.51
CA PRO A 113 3.32 -17.78 19.11
C PRO A 113 2.12 -18.65 18.81
N GLN A 114 2.34 -19.95 18.68
CA GLN A 114 1.39 -21.00 18.32
C GLN A 114 0.15 -21.15 19.26
N LEU A 115 -0.19 -20.13 20.04
CA LEU A 115 -1.32 -20.08 20.97
C LEU A 115 -2.69 -20.19 20.26
N TRP A 116 -2.81 -19.74 19.00
CA TRP A 116 -4.08 -19.79 18.28
C TRP A 116 -4.36 -21.14 17.59
N VAL A 117 -3.37 -22.04 17.52
CA VAL A 117 -3.56 -23.40 16.97
C VAL A 117 -4.13 -24.36 18.01
N LYS A 118 -4.17 -23.98 19.30
CA LYS A 118 -4.68 -24.85 20.38
C LYS A 118 -6.15 -24.67 20.71
N GLU A 119 -6.83 -23.67 20.16
CA GLU A 119 -8.25 -23.40 20.45
C GLU A 119 -9.18 -23.52 19.22
N ALA A 120 -8.67 -24.03 18.09
CA ALA A 120 -9.46 -24.44 16.92
C ALA A 120 -9.55 -25.96 16.85
#